data_AF-A0A5J4NL78-F1
#
_entry.id   AF-A0A5J4NL78-F1
#
_cell.length_a   1.000
_cell.length_b   1.000
_cell.length_c   1.000
_cell.angle_alpha   90.00
_cell.angle_beta   90.00
_cell.angle_gamma   90.00
#
_symmetry.space_group_name_H-M   'P 1'
#
loop_
_entity.id
_entity.type
_entity.pdbx_description
1 polymer ?
#
loop_
_entity_poly.entity_id
_entity_poly.type
_entity_poly.pdbx_seq_one_letter_code
_entity_poly.pdbx_strand_id
1 'polypeptide(L)'
;MLLGHFFNCDTFCSLVCISLISVASSTPSTRSSEPVLTMRDFRCIAVLGRGHFGKVLLTQHKDNQYYAVKALKKAEILYRNEVDTLLAEKRIFQIITDAQHPFLINLIACFQTT
;
A
#
# COMPACT_ATOMS: atom_id res chain seq x y z
N MET A 1 0.19 13.28 -29.08
CA MET A 1 1.01 12.30 -28.31
C MET A 1 1.49 12.96 -27.02
N LEU A 2 0.59 13.33 -26.11
CA LEU A 2 0.94 14.08 -24.90
C LEU A 2 0.67 13.26 -23.63
N LEU A 3 1.65 13.36 -22.72
CA LEU A 3 1.68 12.91 -21.32
C LEU A 3 2.04 11.45 -21.03
N GLY A 4 3.29 11.11 -21.35
CA GLY A 4 4.03 9.96 -20.80
C GLY A 4 5.07 10.34 -19.73
N HIS A 5 4.93 11.47 -19.04
CA HIS A 5 5.88 11.91 -18.00
C HIS A 5 5.20 12.05 -16.64
N PHE A 6 5.86 11.56 -15.59
CA PHE A 6 5.50 11.52 -14.16
C PHE A 6 4.82 10.25 -13.61
N PHE A 7 5.53 9.12 -13.71
CA PHE A 7 5.48 8.06 -12.69
C PHE A 7 6.88 7.88 -12.06
N ASN A 8 7.49 8.97 -11.57
CA ASN A 8 8.61 8.85 -10.65
C ASN A 8 8.03 8.58 -9.26
N CYS A 9 8.12 7.32 -8.82
CA CYS A 9 7.69 6.87 -7.51
C CYS A 9 8.60 7.42 -6.38
N ASP A 10 9.70 8.08 -6.73
CA ASP A 10 10.78 8.46 -5.82
C ASP A 10 10.59 9.79 -5.08
N THR A 11 9.58 10.61 -5.40
CA THR A 11 9.45 11.97 -4.81
C THR A 11 8.31 12.15 -3.80
N PHE A 12 7.53 11.11 -3.52
CA PHE A 12 6.36 11.23 -2.63
C PHE A 12 6.10 9.97 -1.83
N CYS A 13 6.76 9.76 -0.70
CA CYS A 13 6.26 8.80 0.28
C CYS A 13 6.67 9.20 1.69
N SER A 14 5.73 9.11 2.63
CA SER A 14 6.14 8.73 3.99
C SER A 14 5.06 7.98 4.78
N LEU A 15 4.04 7.46 4.10
CA LEU A 15 3.37 6.24 4.56
C LEU A 15 2.84 5.46 3.35
N VAL A 16 3.22 4.20 3.24
CA VAL A 16 2.68 3.27 2.25
C VAL A 16 1.88 2.21 2.98
N CYS A 17 0.57 2.14 2.73
CA CYS A 17 -0.24 0.99 3.13
C CYS A 17 -0.38 0.08 1.91
N ILE A 18 0.14 -1.15 1.99
CA ILE A 18 -0.06 -2.16 0.95
C ILE A 18 -1.32 -2.93 1.27
N SER A 19 -2.38 -2.63 0.52
CA SER A 19 -3.63 -3.37 0.56
C SER A 19 -3.60 -4.43 -0.56
N LEU A 20 -3.84 -5.69 -0.23
CA LEU A 20 -3.93 -6.73 -1.27
C LEU A 20 -5.23 -6.54 -2.07
N ILE A 21 -5.14 -6.53 -3.40
CA ILE A 21 -6.22 -7.05 -4.22
C ILE A 21 -5.74 -8.46 -4.59
N SER A 22 -6.14 -9.48 -3.85
CA SER A 22 -5.84 -10.86 -4.24
C SER A 22 -6.68 -11.21 -5.46
N VAL A 23 -6.13 -10.98 -6.67
CA VAL A 23 -6.60 -11.67 -7.87
C VAL A 23 -5.86 -13.01 -7.90
N ALA A 24 -6.41 -13.98 -7.18
CA ALA A 24 -6.10 -15.41 -7.22
C ALA A 24 -4.60 -15.81 -7.20
N SER A 25 -4.08 -16.12 -6.01
CA SER A 25 -3.70 -17.50 -5.66
C SER A 25 -3.30 -17.55 -4.18
N SER A 26 -3.64 -18.65 -3.54
CA SER A 26 -3.31 -18.96 -2.15
C SER A 26 -1.81 -18.81 -1.87
N THR A 27 -1.44 -17.97 -0.90
CA THR A 27 -0.14 -18.11 -0.23
C THR A 27 -0.35 -18.29 1.28
N PRO A 28 0.18 -19.37 1.86
CA PRO A 28 -0.03 -19.72 3.26
C PRO A 28 0.75 -18.77 4.17
N SER A 29 0.15 -18.49 5.32
CA SER A 29 0.79 -17.90 6.48
C SER A 29 1.87 -18.84 7.02
N THR A 30 3.15 -18.58 6.73
CA THR A 30 4.28 -19.21 7.44
C THR A 30 5.16 -18.15 8.05
N ARG A 31 5.13 -18.06 9.40
CA ARG A 31 6.03 -17.24 10.22
C ARG A 31 7.46 -17.79 10.11
N SER A 32 8.26 -17.26 9.21
CA SER A 32 9.72 -17.46 9.21
C SER A 32 10.39 -16.25 8.57
N SER A 33 11.04 -15.40 9.38
CA SER A 33 11.92 -14.30 8.98
C SER A 33 11.52 -13.62 7.65
N GLU A 34 10.36 -12.98 7.63
CA GLU A 34 9.86 -12.27 6.45
C GLU A 34 10.85 -11.16 6.07
N PRO A 35 11.36 -11.12 4.82
CA PRO A 35 12.20 -10.02 4.37
C PRO A 35 11.41 -8.72 4.48
N VAL A 36 12.06 -7.66 4.96
CA VAL A 36 11.45 -6.34 5.07
C VAL A 36 11.01 -5.88 3.69
N LEU A 37 9.70 -5.85 3.44
CA LEU A 37 9.13 -5.37 2.17
C LEU A 37 9.47 -3.89 1.99
N THR A 38 10.04 -3.55 0.83
CA THR A 38 10.39 -2.17 0.47
C THR A 38 9.70 -1.75 -0.82
N MET A 39 9.50 -0.44 -1.04
CA MET A 39 8.95 0.06 -2.31
C MET A 39 9.77 -0.41 -3.53
N ARG A 40 11.06 -0.70 -3.36
CA ARG A 40 11.96 -1.15 -4.44
C ARG A 40 11.60 -2.53 -4.99
N ASP A 41 10.80 -3.29 -4.24
CA ASP A 41 10.33 -4.60 -4.65
C ASP A 41 9.07 -4.53 -5.52
N PHE A 42 8.47 -3.33 -5.67
CA PHE A 42 7.24 -3.11 -6.38
C PHE A 42 7.45 -2.28 -7.65
N ARG A 43 7.05 -2.84 -8.79
CA ARG A 43 6.92 -2.11 -10.05
C ARG A 43 5.55 -1.45 -10.11
N CYS A 44 5.50 -0.13 -10.18
CA CYS A 44 4.25 0.60 -10.39
C CYS A 44 3.75 0.44 -11.83
N ILE A 45 2.49 0.03 -12.00
CA ILE A 45 1.88 -0.22 -13.30
C ILE A 45 0.88 0.89 -13.65
N ALA A 46 -0.08 1.14 -12.75
CA ALA A 46 -1.18 2.07 -13.02
C ALA A 46 -1.66 2.77 -11.75
N VAL A 47 -2.45 3.83 -11.92
CA VAL A 47 -3.21 4.45 -10.82
C VAL A 47 -4.61 3.88 -10.82
N LEU A 48 -5.00 3.24 -9.72
CA LEU A 48 -6.35 2.72 -9.49
C LEU A 48 -7.29 3.81 -8.96
N GLY A 49 -6.76 4.76 -8.18
CA GLY A 49 -7.59 5.80 -7.58
C GLY A 49 -6.80 6.97 -7.02
N ARG A 50 -7.48 8.11 -6.89
CA ARG A 50 -7.01 9.31 -6.18
C ARG A 50 -8.09 9.67 -5.17
N GLY A 51 -7.68 9.94 -3.94
CA GLY A 51 -8.61 10.28 -2.87
C GLY A 51 -7.98 11.25 -1.88
N HIS A 52 -8.76 11.57 -0.85
CA HIS A 52 -8.40 12.53 0.19
C HIS A 52 -6.99 12.31 0.77
N PHE A 53 -6.69 11.05 1.13
CA PHE A 53 -5.43 10.72 1.81
C PHE A 53 -4.25 10.46 0.85
N GLY A 54 -4.51 10.28 -0.46
CA GLY A 54 -3.43 10.01 -1.40
C GLY A 54 -3.85 9.26 -2.66
N LYS A 55 -2.96 8.40 -3.14
CA LYS A 55 -3.08 7.72 -4.44
C LYS A 55 -3.01 6.21 -4.24
N VAL A 56 -3.90 5.47 -4.89
CA VAL A 56 -3.86 4.02 -4.94
C VAL A 56 -3.23 3.59 -6.26
N LEU A 57 -2.15 2.83 -6.17
CA LEU A 57 -1.35 2.36 -7.29
C LEU A 57 -1.56 0.85 -7.46
N LEU A 58 -1.78 0.39 -8.69
CA LEU A 58 -1.59 -1.01 -9.05
C LEU A 58 -0.08 -1.24 -9.17
N THR A 59 0.44 -2.18 -8.41
CA THR A 59 1.85 -2.57 -8.47
C THR A 59 1.98 -4.07 -8.69
N GLN A 60 3.12 -4.49 -9.23
CA GLN A 60 3.52 -5.89 -9.34
C GLN A 60 4.79 -6.08 -8.51
N HIS A 61 4.77 -7.05 -7.59
CA HIS A 61 5.93 -7.43 -6.81
C HIS A 61 6.84 -8.37 -7.62
N LYS A 62 8.08 -8.58 -7.15
CA LYS A 62 9.07 -9.44 -7.80
C LYS A 62 8.63 -10.91 -7.93
N ASP A 63 7.68 -11.36 -7.12
CA ASP A 63 7.06 -12.69 -7.20
C ASP A 63 5.93 -12.78 -8.26
N ASN A 64 5.75 -11.76 -9.09
CA ASN A 64 4.68 -11.60 -10.07
C ASN A 64 3.25 -11.47 -9.50
N GLN A 65 3.09 -11.29 -8.19
CA GLN A 65 1.80 -10.96 -7.60
C GLN A 65 1.47 -9.46 -7.73
N TYR A 66 0.18 -9.16 -7.83
CA TYR A 66 -0.32 -7.79 -7.96
C TYR A 66 -0.85 -7.28 -6.63
N TYR A 67 -0.59 -6.00 -6.35
CA TYR A 67 -0.99 -5.35 -5.11
C TYR A 67 -1.57 -3.96 -5.38
N ALA A 68 -2.42 -3.48 -4.46
CA ALA A 68 -2.86 -2.10 -4.43
C ALA A 68 -2.11 -1.34 -3.34
N VAL A 69 -1.26 -0.42 -3.76
CA VAL A 69 -0.42 0.37 -2.86
C VAL A 69 -1.05 1.73 -2.65
N LYS A 70 -1.54 2.01 -1.43
CA LYS A 70 -2.02 3.33 -1.03
C LYS A 70 -0.82 4.16 -0.57
N ALA A 71 -0.37 5.06 -1.44
CA ALA A 71 0.72 5.99 -1.16
C ALA A 71 0.16 7.29 -0.56
N LEU A 72 0.67 7.63 0.63
CA LEU A 72 0.25 8.79 1.42
C LEU A 72 1.42 9.76 1.59
N LYS A 73 1.11 11.06 1.58
CA LYS A 73 2.09 12.14 1.78
C LYS A 73 2.11 12.56 3.25
N LYS A 74 3.19 12.29 3.97
CA LYS A 74 3.31 12.64 5.40
C LYS A 74 3.17 14.14 5.66
N ALA A 75 3.73 14.98 4.79
CA ALA A 75 3.58 16.43 4.91
C ALA A 75 2.11 16.86 4.91
N GLU A 76 1.28 16.24 4.07
CA GLU A 76 -0.17 16.52 4.00
C GLU A 76 -0.89 16.07 5.27
N ILE A 77 -0.58 14.86 5.75
CA ILE A 77 -1.16 14.30 6.98
C ILE A 77 -0.84 15.18 8.19
N LEU A 78 0.41 15.64 8.30
CA LEU A 78 0.85 16.53 9.37
C LEU A 78 0.20 17.91 9.26
N TYR A 79 0.17 18.50 8.06
CA TYR A 79 -0.46 19.79 7.81
C TYR A 79 -1.94 19.80 8.19
N ARG A 80 -2.66 18.70 7.93
CA ARG A 80 -4.08 18.54 8.27
C ARG A 80 -4.33 18.04 9.69
N ASN A 81 -3.29 17.70 10.44
CA ASN A 81 -3.39 17.10 11.77
C ASN A 81 -4.22 15.80 11.81
N GLU A 82 -4.07 14.93 10.79
CA GLU A 82 -4.86 13.68 10.62
C GLU A 82 -4.08 12.41 10.98
N VAL A 83 -3.08 12.55 11.85
CA VAL A 83 -2.24 11.41 12.27
C VAL A 83 -3.06 10.35 12.99
N ASP A 84 -3.96 10.75 13.88
CA ASP A 84 -4.81 9.81 14.63
C ASP A 84 -5.79 9.06 13.73
N THR A 85 -6.40 9.75 12.76
CA THR A 85 -7.27 9.13 11.76
C THR A 85 -6.52 8.07 10.95
N LEU A 86 -5.28 8.37 10.55
CA LEU A 86 -4.43 7.44 9.83
C LEU A 86 -4.05 6.19 10.65
N LEU A 87 -3.73 6.38 11.93
CA LEU A 87 -3.42 5.28 12.85
C LEU A 87 -4.65 4.41 13.13
N ALA A 88 -5.84 5.03 13.24
CA ALA A 88 -7.09 4.32 13.36
C ALA A 88 -7.39 3.47 12.11
N GLU A 89 -7.21 4.02 10.90
CA GLU A 89 -7.35 3.28 9.65
C GLU A 89 -6.42 2.06 9.62
N LYS A 90 -5.14 2.24 9.97
CA LYS A 90 -4.17 1.14 10.05
C LYS A 90 -4.63 0.06 11.02
N ARG A 91 -5.09 0.43 12.21
CA ARG A 91 -5.55 -0.52 13.24
C ARG A 91 -6.76 -1.33 12.77
N ILE A 92 -7.72 -0.69 12.09
CA ILE A 92 -8.89 -1.37 11.53
C ILE A 92 -8.46 -2.43 10.52
N PHE A 93 -7.56 -2.09 9.61
CA PHE A 93 -7.04 -3.04 8.63
C PHE A 93 -6.28 -4.21 9.25
N GLN A 94 -5.52 -3.98 10.34
CA GLN A 94 -4.86 -5.05 11.07
C GLN A 94 -5.88 -6.04 11.66
N ILE A 95 -6.93 -5.54 12.30
CA ILE A 95 -8.01 -6.38 12.85
C ILE A 95 -8.70 -7.20 11.75
N ILE A 96 -9.00 -6.57 10.61
CA ILE A 96 -9.60 -7.25 9.45
C ILE A 96 -8.70 -8.37 8.93
N THR A 97 -7.39 -8.10 8.87
CA THR A 97 -6.40 -9.06 8.37
C THR A 97 -6.27 -10.26 9.31
N ASP A 98 -6.26 -10.03 10.62
CA ASP A 98 -6.24 -11.07 11.63
C ASP A 98 -7.50 -11.96 11.56
N ALA A 99 -8.66 -11.35 11.25
CA ALA A 99 -9.91 -12.07 11.08
C ALA A 99 -10.04 -12.82 9.74
N GLN A 100 -9.14 -12.56 8.78
CA GLN A 100 -9.12 -13.16 7.42
C GLN A 100 -10.50 -13.18 6.73
N HIS A 101 -11.22 -12.07 6.80
CA HIS A 101 -12.59 -12.02 6.29
C HIS A 101 -12.63 -12.08 4.75
N PRO A 102 -13.40 -13.00 4.13
CA PRO A 102 -13.33 -13.28 2.69
C PRO A 102 -13.79 -12.13 1.79
N PHE A 103 -14.55 -11.18 2.33
CA PHE A 103 -15.08 -10.02 1.58
C PHE A 103 -14.36 -8.71 1.88
N LEU A 104 -13.34 -8.74 2.75
CA LEU A 104 -12.59 -7.55 3.11
C LEU A 104 -11.13 -7.68 2.66
N ILE A 105 -10.55 -6.54 2.35
CA ILE A 105 -9.17 -6.47 1.88
C ILE A 105 -8.23 -6.52 3.08
N ASN A 106 -7.24 -7.40 2.99
CA ASN A 106 -6.20 -7.55 4.00
C ASN A 106 -5.04 -6.58 3.75
N LEU A 107 -4.43 -6.13 4.84
CA LEU A 107 -3.20 -5.34 4.88
C LEU A 107 -2.01 -6.28 5.04
N ILE A 108 -1.14 -6.32 4.04
CA ILE A 108 0.05 -7.19 4.08
C ILE A 108 1.20 -6.51 4.79
N ALA A 109 1.45 -5.26 4.46
CA ALA A 109 2.53 -4.50 5.03
C ALA A 109 2.22 -3.01 5.05
N CYS A 110 2.84 -2.33 6.00
CA CYS A 110 2.85 -0.88 6.06
C CYS A 110 4.26 -0.45 6.41
N PHE A 111 4.85 0.41 5.58
CA PHE A 111 6.19 0.93 5.80
C PHE A 111 6.25 2.40 5.43
N GLN A 112 7.27 3.06 5.97
CA GLN A 112 7.57 4.45 5.71
C GLN A 112 8.88 4.49 4.93
N THR A 113 8.93 5.27 3.86
CA THR A 113 10.19 5.62 3.23
C THR A 113 10.81 6.79 3.99
N THR A 114 12.14 6.77 4.11
CA THR A 114 12.93 7.85 4.71
C THR A 114 12.96 9.08 3.80
#